data_AF-A0A0A0K1H0-F1
#
_entry.id   AF-A0A0A0K1H0-F1
#
_cell.length_a   1.000
_cell.length_b   1.000
_cell.length_c   1.000
_cell.angle_alpha   90.00
_cell.angle_beta   90.00
_cell.angle_gamma   90.00
#
_symmetry.space_group_name_H-M   'P 1'
#
loop_
_entity.id
_entity.type
_entity.pdbx_description
1 polymer ?
#
loop_
_entity_poly.entity_id
_entity_poly.type
_entity_poly.pdbx_seq_one_letter_code
_entity_poly.pdbx_strand_id
1 'polypeptide(L)' 'MRRNYGAIWDTNKVPEGAIKLVVIVVSGYKNGRGIMINYALPADWKTGEIYDTGIQIKDIATEACNPWRCGDQPWN' A
#
# COMPACT_ATOMS: atom_id res chain seq x y z
N MET A 1 -3.00 2.16 -13.49
CA MET A 1 -1.89 1.25 -13.16
C MET A 1 -2.36 -0.18 -13.27
N ARG A 2 -1.50 -1.10 -13.71
CA ARG A 2 -1.71 -2.55 -13.76
C ARG A 2 -0.67 -3.21 -12.85
N ARG A 3 -1.05 -4.26 -12.12
CA ARG A 3 -0.09 -5.08 -11.37
C ARG A 3 0.73 -5.89 -12.37
N ASN A 4 2.04 -5.74 -12.31
CA ASN A 4 2.98 -6.45 -13.19
C ASN A 4 3.48 -7.73 -12.50
N TYR A 5 4.41 -7.60 -11.57
CA TYR A 5 5.02 -8.71 -10.83
C TYR A 5 5.28 -8.32 -9.37
N GLY A 6 5.04 -9.22 -8.41
CA GLY A 6 5.26 -8.95 -6.99
C GLY A 6 4.54 -7.69 -6.51
N ALA A 7 5.34 -6.72 -6.03
CA ALA A 7 4.95 -5.38 -5.61
C ALA A 7 5.31 -4.29 -6.65
N ILE A 8 5.26 -4.62 -7.94
CA ILE A 8 5.50 -3.69 -9.04
C ILE A 8 4.17 -3.43 -9.77
N TRP A 9 3.89 -2.14 -10.01
CA TRP A 9 2.77 -1.67 -10.81
C TRP A 9 3.26 -0.74 -11.91
N ASP A 10 2.71 -0.86 -13.11
CA ASP A 10 3.05 -0.04 -14.27
C ASP A 10 1.82 0.69 -14.84
N THR A 11 2.06 1.76 -15.60
CA THR A 11 1.01 2.46 -16.36
C THR A 11 1.63 3.06 -17.61
N ASN A 12 0.94 2.93 -18.75
CA ASN A 12 1.26 3.64 -19.99
C ASN A 12 0.54 5.00 -20.08
N LYS A 13 -0.27 5.34 -19.07
CA LYS A 13 -0.96 6.61 -18.91
C LYS A 13 -0.40 7.30 -17.67
N VAL A 14 0.72 8.00 -17.85
CA VAL A 14 1.38 8.76 -16.78
C VAL A 14 0.65 10.10 -16.63
N PRO A 15 0.15 10.46 -15.43
CA PRO A 15 -0.44 11.78 -15.20
C PRO A 15 0.60 12.90 -15.35
N GLU A 16 0.18 14.07 -15.81
CA GLU A 16 1.03 15.26 -15.82
C GLU A 16 1.15 15.87 -14.42
N GLY A 17 2.35 16.37 -14.09
CA GLY A 17 2.62 17.05 -12.82
C GLY A 17 2.86 16.10 -11.65
N ALA A 18 2.66 16.63 -10.43
CA ALA A 18 2.85 15.86 -9.20
C ALA A 18 1.80 14.73 -9.09
N ILE A 19 2.25 13.55 -8.66
CA ILE A 19 1.42 12.35 -8.65
C ILE A 19 0.82 12.14 -7.26
N LYS A 20 -0.50 11.97 -7.23
CA LYS A 20 -1.24 11.44 -6.09
C LYS A 20 -1.44 9.94 -6.27
N LEU A 21 -1.29 9.17 -5.20
CA LEU A 21 -1.54 7.72 -5.23
C LEU A 21 -2.69 7.37 -4.30
N VAL A 22 -3.47 6.37 -4.69
CA VAL A 22 -4.40 5.68 -3.81
C VAL A 22 -3.97 4.22 -3.75
N VAL A 23 -3.60 3.76 -2.57
CA VAL A 23 -3.25 2.35 -2.31
C VAL A 23 -4.45 1.67 -1.69
N ILE A 24 -4.87 0.53 -2.24
CA ILE A 24 -6.01 -0.24 -1.72
C ILE A 24 -5.46 -1.50 -1.03
N VAL A 25 -5.67 -1.57 0.28
CA VAL A 25 -5.31 -2.73 1.10
C VAL A 25 -6.50 -3.67 1.15
N VAL A 26 -6.36 -4.86 0.54
CA VAL A 26 -7.46 -5.84 0.47
C VAL A 26 -7.40 -6.93 1.55
N SER A 27 -6.20 -7.25 2.05
CA SER A 27 -6.05 -8.26 3.11
C SER A 27 -6.62 -7.74 4.42
N GLY A 28 -7.42 -8.56 5.11
CA GLY A 28 -8.04 -8.19 6.39
C GLY A 28 -9.23 -7.24 6.32
N TYR A 29 -9.62 -6.74 5.13
CA TYR A 29 -10.77 -5.83 4.98
C TYR A 29 -11.80 -6.36 3.97
N LYS A 30 -13.05 -6.52 4.41
CA LYS A 30 -14.15 -7.04 3.57
C LYS A 30 -14.34 -6.29 2.25
N ASN A 31 -14.13 -4.97 2.24
CA ASN A 31 -14.33 -4.11 1.07
C ASN A 31 -13.03 -3.41 0.62
N GLY A 32 -11.88 -3.87 1.13
CA GLY A 32 -10.62 -3.15 1.02
C GLY A 32 -10.61 -1.82 1.79
N ARG A 33 -9.42 -1.26 1.97
CA ARG A 33 -9.23 0.07 2.57
C ARG A 33 -8.37 0.93 1.65
N GLY A 34 -8.93 2.05 1.20
CA GLY A 34 -8.22 3.03 0.39
C GLY A 34 -7.41 3.98 1.27
N ILE A 35 -6.13 4.12 0.97
CA ILE A 35 -5.21 5.05 1.61
C ILE A 35 -4.78 6.05 0.55
N MET A 36 -5.10 7.32 0.77
CA MET A 36 -4.77 8.40 -0.14
C MET A 36 -3.43 9.04 0.24
N ILE A 37 -2.55 9.15 -0.75
CA ILE A 37 -1.22 9.74 -0.66
C ILE A 37 -1.22 10.99 -1.56
N ASN A 38 -1.36 12.16 -0.95
CA ASN A 38 -1.55 13.41 -1.69
C ASN A 38 -0.28 13.95 -2.38
N TYR A 39 0.90 13.48 -1.97
CA TYR A 39 2.19 13.96 -2.47
C TYR A 39 3.12 12.76 -2.65
N ALA A 40 2.72 11.81 -3.48
CA ALA A 40 3.45 10.56 -3.63
C ALA A 40 4.73 10.74 -4.46
N LEU A 41 4.65 11.51 -5.56
CA LEU A 41 5.80 11.88 -6.37
C LEU A 41 5.71 13.37 -6.75
N PRO A 42 6.82 14.12 -6.71
CA PRO A 42 6.86 15.49 -7.23
C PRO A 42 6.73 15.49 -8.76
N ALA A 43 6.50 16.66 -9.36
CA ALA A 43 6.31 16.78 -10.82
C ALA A 43 7.58 16.41 -11.63
N ASP A 44 8.75 16.62 -11.04
CA ASP A 44 10.09 16.36 -11.59
C ASP A 44 10.71 15.06 -11.07
N TRP A 45 9.87 14.07 -10.73
CA TRP A 45 10.34 12.78 -10.25
C TRP A 45 11.28 12.11 -11.26
N LYS A 46 12.24 11.34 -10.75
CA LYS A 46 13.30 10.71 -11.56
C LYS A 46 13.25 9.20 -11.44
N THR A 47 13.58 8.52 -12.53
CA THR A 47 13.71 7.07 -12.54
C THR A 47 14.83 6.63 -11.58
N GLY A 48 14.55 5.63 -10.76
CA GLY A 48 15.51 5.05 -9.82
C GLY A 48 15.57 5.72 -8.45
N GLU A 49 14.91 6.87 -8.26
CA GLU A 49 14.82 7.54 -6.97
C GLU A 49 13.78 6.89 -6.06
N ILE A 50 13.98 7.04 -4.74
CA ILE A 50 13.05 6.57 -3.71
C ILE A 50 12.36 7.78 -3.11
N TYR A 51 11.03 7.75 -3.08
CA TYR A 51 10.19 8.79 -2.49
C TYR A 51 9.49 8.22 -1.26
N ASP A 52 9.93 8.64 -0.08
CA ASP A 52 9.27 8.27 1.18
C ASP A 52 8.04 9.14 1.41
N THR A 53 6.89 8.48 1.54
CA THR A 53 5.60 9.16 1.77
C THR A 53 5.32 9.43 3.25
N GLY A 54 6.10 8.84 4.16
CA GLY A 54 5.87 8.86 5.60
C GLY A 54 4.60 8.14 6.06
N ILE A 55 3.84 7.54 5.14
CA ILE A 55 2.58 6.85 5.43
C ILE A 55 2.88 5.42 5.87
N GLN A 56 2.34 5.06 7.04
CA GLN A 56 2.43 3.71 7.58
C GLN A 56 1.03 3.16 7.87
N ILE A 57 0.80 1.92 7.45
CA ILE A 57 -0.41 1.16 7.81
C ILE A 57 -0.15 0.52 9.16
N LYS A 58 -0.89 0.93 10.19
CA LYS A 58 -0.74 0.43 11.57
C LYS A 58 -1.84 -0.53 11.98
N ASP A 59 -2.80 -0.73 11.09
CA ASP A 59 -3.94 -1.59 11.33
C ASP A 59 -3.48 -3.03 11.50
N ILE A 60 -3.92 -3.63 12.58
CA ILE A 60 -3.79 -5.07 12.77
C ILE A 60 -4.90 -5.68 11.92
N ALA A 61 -4.52 -6.42 10.88
CA ALA A 61 -5.49 -7.21 10.14
C ALA A 61 -6.19 -8.12 11.15
N THR A 62 -7.50 -7.94 11.35
CA THR A 62 -8.33 -8.89 12.07
C THR A 62 -8.45 -10.14 11.21
N GLU A 63 -7.37 -10.90 11.12
CA GLU A 63 -7.48 -12.31 10.91
C GLU A 63 -8.19 -12.82 12.17
N ALA A 64 -9.48 -13.11 12.07
CA ALA A 64 -10.15 -13.96 13.04
C ALA A 64 -9.51 -15.34 12.90
N CYS A 65 -8.30 -15.47 13.42
CA CYS A 65 -7.62 -16.72 13.48
C CYS A 65 -8.19 -17.45 14.67
N ASN A 66 -8.78 -18.62 14.43
CA ASN A 66 -9.19 -19.47 15.53
C ASN A 66 -7.99 -19.68 16.45
N PRO A 67 -8.15 -19.59 17.78
CA PRO A 67 -7.05 -19.72 18.75
C PRO A 67 -6.20 -20.99 18.55
N TRP A 68 -6.77 -22.03 17.94
CA TRP A 68 -6.10 -23.28 17.61
C TRP A 68 -5.27 -23.27 16.32
N ARG A 69 -5.32 -22.20 15.51
CA ARG A 69 -4.68 -22.10 14.18
C ARG A 69 -3.56 -21.07 14.09
N CYS A 70 -3.50 -20.12 15.00
CA CYS A 70 -2.40 -19.16 15.08
C CYS A 70 -1.66 -19.39 16.39
N GLY A 71 -0.43 -19.88 16.26
CA GLY A 71 0.47 -20.13 17.37
C GLY A 71 0.85 -18.84 18.10
N ASP A 72 0.92 -19.01 19.41
CA ASP A 72 1.49 -18.21 20.50
C ASP A 72 1.05 -16.76 20.67
N GLN A 73 0.61 -16.50 21.90
CA GLN A 73 0.16 -15.23 22.46
C GLN A 73 1.13 -14.08 22.11
N PRO A 74 0.62 -12.83 21.96
CA PRO A 74 1.48 -11.70 21.68
C PRO A 74 2.57 -11.61 22.76
N TRP A 75 3.83 -11.64 22.33
CA TRP A 75 5.01 -11.56 23.19
C TRP A 75 4.88 -10.37 24.15
N ASN A 76 4.92 -10.66 25.46
CA ASN A 76 4.77 -9.71 26.56
C ASN A 76 5.72 -8.51 26.47
#